data_AF-A0A920V1V6-F1
#
_entry.id   AF-A0A920V1V6-F1
#
_cell.length_a   1.000
_cell.length_b   1.000
_cell.length_c   1.000
_cell.angle_alpha   90.00
_cell.angle_beta   90.00
_cell.angle_gamma   90.00
#
_symmetry.space_group_name_H-M   'P 1'
#
loop_
_entity.id
_entity.type
_entity.pdbx_description
1 polymer ?
#
loop_
_entity_poly.entity_id
_entity_poly.type
_entity_poly.pdbx_seq_one_letter_code
_entity_poly.pdbx_strand_id
1 'polypeptide(L)'
;MVEAADGRLVQKLKLRGPVRASPLYVDGKIFICTSNGIWWTLKPTKTGVAGKPKRLRGIEVYGSPIVSHGRLYVPTTGALYCVGVKGTKPSADKRPEAPKETPVKRMPRWLTPRLYLSRAS
;
A
#
# COMPACT_ATOMS: atom_id res chain seq x y z
N MET A 1 -6.90 11.42 -13.65
CA MET A 1 -7.46 12.42 -12.71
C MET A 1 -8.84 12.78 -13.20
N VAL A 2 -9.80 12.77 -12.30
CA VAL A 2 -11.19 13.18 -12.55
C VAL A 2 -11.58 14.23 -11.52
N GLU A 3 -12.56 15.06 -11.87
CA GLU A 3 -13.23 15.92 -10.90
C GLU A 3 -14.04 15.06 -9.94
N ALA A 4 -13.99 15.38 -8.65
CA ALA A 4 -14.65 14.57 -7.63
C ALA A 4 -16.17 14.73 -7.65
N ALA A 5 -16.68 15.89 -8.07
CA ALA A 5 -18.09 16.22 -8.03
C ALA A 5 -18.91 15.48 -9.10
N ASP A 6 -18.36 15.35 -10.32
CA ASP A 6 -19.09 14.87 -11.49
C ASP A 6 -18.38 13.72 -12.24
N GLY A 7 -17.17 13.33 -11.82
CA GLY A 7 -16.37 12.30 -12.47
C GLY A 7 -15.79 12.71 -13.83
N ARG A 8 -15.91 13.99 -14.22
CA ARG A 8 -15.37 14.49 -15.49
C ARG A 8 -13.87 14.30 -15.55
N LEU A 9 -13.37 13.80 -16.68
CA LEU A 9 -11.94 13.63 -16.89
C LEU A 9 -11.20 14.98 -16.88
N VAL A 10 -10.28 15.16 -15.94
CA VAL A 10 -9.35 16.30 -15.88
C VAL A 10 -8.11 16.03 -16.70
N GLN A 11 -7.48 14.86 -16.48
CA GLN A 11 -6.22 14.52 -17.13
C GLN A 11 -6.01 13.01 -17.20
N LYS A 12 -5.55 12.53 -18.36
CA LYS A 12 -4.92 11.22 -18.53
C LYS A 12 -3.40 11.38 -18.45
N LEU A 13 -2.74 10.57 -17.61
CA LEU A 13 -1.29 10.57 -17.46
C LEU A 13 -0.74 9.19 -17.80
N LYS A 14 0.25 9.13 -18.70
CA LYS A 14 0.91 7.88 -19.09
C LYS A 14 2.02 7.56 -18.08
N LEU A 15 1.78 6.60 -17.20
CA LEU A 15 2.64 6.29 -16.05
C LEU A 15 3.84 5.37 -16.37
N ARG A 16 3.94 4.90 -17.62
CA ARG A 16 5.06 4.10 -18.16
C ARG A 16 5.21 2.69 -17.55
N GLY A 17 4.13 2.13 -17.02
CA GLY A 17 4.08 0.74 -16.57
C GLY A 17 2.71 0.39 -15.97
N PRO A 18 2.48 -0.90 -15.67
CA PRO A 18 1.29 -1.35 -14.96
C PRO A 18 1.24 -0.75 -13.56
N VAL A 19 0.07 -0.37 -13.08
CA VAL A 19 -0.15 0.10 -11.71
C VAL A 19 -1.04 -0.92 -11.01
N ARG A 20 -0.49 -1.60 -10.00
CA ARG A 20 -1.23 -2.51 -9.11
C ARG A 20 -1.41 -1.94 -7.71
N ALA A 21 -0.41 -1.17 -7.25
CA ALA A 21 -0.49 -0.45 -5.99
C ALA A 21 -1.51 0.71 -6.08
N SER A 22 -2.20 1.00 -4.98
CA SER A 22 -3.07 2.17 -4.91
C SER A 22 -2.26 3.47 -4.85
N PRO A 23 -2.74 4.58 -5.45
CA PRO A 23 -2.18 5.90 -5.21
C PRO A 23 -2.30 6.34 -3.74
N LEU A 24 -1.34 7.12 -3.24
CA LEU A 24 -1.38 7.73 -1.91
C LEU A 24 -1.38 9.25 -2.04
N TYR A 25 -2.41 9.93 -1.53
CA TYR A 25 -2.42 11.39 -1.38
C TYR A 25 -2.05 11.77 0.06
N VAL A 26 -0.98 12.54 0.22
CA VAL A 26 -0.51 13.02 1.52
C VAL A 26 0.32 14.28 1.32
N ASP A 27 0.17 15.27 2.22
CA ASP A 27 0.95 16.51 2.21
C ASP A 27 0.97 17.21 0.83
N GLY A 28 -0.21 17.34 0.22
CA GLY A 28 -0.40 17.99 -1.07
C GLY A 28 0.23 17.27 -2.27
N LYS A 29 0.66 16.01 -2.11
CA LYS A 29 1.31 15.21 -3.15
C LYS A 29 0.59 13.89 -3.35
N ILE A 30 0.54 13.42 -4.59
CA ILE A 30 0.07 12.09 -4.97
C ILE A 30 1.30 11.24 -5.31
N PHE A 31 1.45 10.13 -4.61
CA PHE A 31 2.47 9.13 -4.87
C PHE A 31 1.85 7.96 -5.64
N ILE A 32 2.48 7.58 -6.74
CA ILE A 32 2.08 6.42 -7.54
C ILE A 32 3.33 5.62 -7.87
N CYS A 33 3.26 4.30 -7.69
CA CYS A 33 4.30 3.40 -8.14
C CYS A 33 3.76 2.40 -9.14
N THR A 34 4.46 2.24 -10.27
CA THR A 34 4.18 1.16 -11.21
C THR A 34 4.85 -0.13 -10.72
N SER A 35 4.33 -1.28 -11.17
CA SER A 35 4.87 -2.60 -10.80
C SER A 35 6.33 -2.80 -11.21
N ASN A 36 6.80 -2.10 -12.25
CA ASN A 36 8.20 -2.10 -12.70
C ASN A 36 9.06 -1.00 -12.04
N GLY A 37 8.65 -0.50 -10.86
CA GLY A 37 9.46 0.38 -10.02
C GLY A 37 9.57 1.83 -10.50
N ILE A 38 8.65 2.34 -11.31
CA ILE A 38 8.60 3.77 -11.64
C ILE A 38 7.83 4.48 -10.54
N TRP A 39 8.51 5.39 -9.86
CA TRP A 39 7.98 6.20 -8.78
C TRP A 39 7.59 7.59 -9.28
N TRP A 40 6.32 7.94 -9.15
CA TRP A 40 5.80 9.26 -9.46
C TRP A 40 5.49 10.01 -8.17
N THR A 41 6.06 11.20 -8.03
CA THR A 41 5.62 12.21 -7.07
C THR A 41 4.94 13.32 -7.84
N LEU A 42 3.62 13.42 -7.71
CA LEU A 42 2.78 14.35 -8.45
C LEU A 42 2.22 15.41 -7.50
N LYS A 43 2.21 16.66 -7.93
CA LYS A 43 1.55 17.77 -7.24
C LYS A 43 0.28 18.12 -8.02
N PRO A 44 -0.91 18.13 -7.39
CA PRO A 44 -2.12 18.67 -8.02
C PRO A 44 -1.94 20.13 -8.41
N THR A 45 -2.53 20.51 -9.53
CA THR A 45 -2.59 21.87 -10.06
C THR A 45 -4.05 22.20 -10.39
N LYS A 46 -4.35 23.46 -10.72
CA LYS A 46 -5.71 23.86 -11.16
C LYS A 46 -6.22 23.09 -12.38
N THR A 47 -5.32 22.54 -13.19
CA THR A 47 -5.64 21.89 -14.48
C THR A 47 -5.20 20.43 -14.54
N GLY A 48 -4.78 19.82 -13.42
CA GLY A 48 -4.34 18.43 -13.40
C GLY A 48 -3.23 18.17 -12.37
N VAL A 49 -2.14 17.55 -12.82
CA VAL A 49 -0.99 17.20 -11.98
C VAL A 49 0.34 17.50 -12.67
N ALA A 50 1.34 17.88 -11.88
CA ALA A 50 2.72 18.10 -12.32
C ALA A 50 3.69 17.25 -11.51
N GLY A 51 4.70 16.66 -12.15
CA GLY A 51 5.73 15.87 -11.47
C GLY A 51 6.60 15.10 -12.46
N LYS A 52 7.71 14.54 -11.95
CA LYS A 52 8.65 13.74 -12.75
C LYS A 52 8.81 12.36 -12.15
N PRO A 53 8.97 11.30 -12.98
CA PRO A 53 9.21 9.97 -12.50
C PRO A 53 10.65 9.81 -12.00
N LYS A 54 10.83 8.97 -11.00
CA LYS A 54 12.11 8.39 -10.57
C LYS A 54 12.04 6.87 -10.74
N ARG A 55 13.21 6.21 -10.82
CA ARG A 55 13.29 4.75 -10.92
C ARG A 55 13.80 4.16 -9.61
N LEU A 56 13.03 3.25 -9.05
CA LEU A 56 13.47 2.29 -8.04
C LEU A 56 13.98 1.06 -8.81
N ARG A 57 15.31 0.90 -8.90
CA ARG A 57 15.94 -0.18 -9.69
C ARG A 57 15.86 -1.50 -8.93
N GLY A 58 15.57 -2.58 -9.65
CA GLY A 58 15.55 -3.94 -9.09
C GLY A 58 14.42 -4.20 -8.09
N ILE A 59 13.39 -3.35 -8.07
CA ILE A 59 12.32 -3.40 -7.07
C ILE A 59 10.98 -3.47 -7.81
N GLU A 60 10.16 -4.45 -7.43
CA GLU A 60 8.77 -4.55 -7.88
C GLU A 60 7.81 -4.10 -6.78
N VAL A 61 6.80 -3.32 -7.16
CA VAL A 61 5.84 -2.73 -6.21
C VAL A 61 4.43 -3.15 -6.57
N TYR A 62 3.84 -3.98 -5.72
CA TYR A 62 2.47 -4.45 -5.85
C TYR A 62 1.55 -3.96 -4.73
N GLY A 63 2.11 -3.75 -3.53
CA GLY A 63 1.34 -3.24 -2.41
C GLY A 63 1.28 -1.72 -2.37
N SER A 64 0.22 -1.20 -1.76
CA SER A 64 -0.03 0.24 -1.65
C SER A 64 0.94 0.89 -0.66
N PRO A 65 1.51 2.07 -0.99
CA PRO A 65 2.31 2.84 -0.05
C PRO A 65 1.44 3.46 1.05
N ILE A 66 2.00 3.67 2.24
CA ILE A 66 1.33 4.34 3.36
C ILE A 66 2.29 5.26 4.11
N VAL A 67 1.78 6.34 4.70
CA VAL A 67 2.55 7.17 5.63
C VAL A 67 2.14 6.87 7.06
N SER A 68 3.14 6.70 7.93
CA SER A 68 2.95 6.54 9.37
C SER A 68 4.12 7.19 10.11
N HIS A 69 3.83 7.94 11.17
CA HIS A 69 4.85 8.61 12.02
C HIS A 69 5.91 9.39 11.22
N GLY A 70 5.47 10.14 10.21
CA GLY A 70 6.36 10.95 9.35
C GLY A 70 7.24 10.15 8.37
N ARG A 71 6.95 8.87 8.16
CA ARG A 71 7.70 7.98 7.28
C ARG A 71 6.79 7.33 6.24
N LEU A 72 7.30 7.21 5.02
CA LEU A 72 6.63 6.55 3.91
C LEU A 72 7.10 5.09 3.84
N TYR A 73 6.13 4.18 3.93
CA TYR A 73 6.35 2.75 3.83
C TYR A 73 5.89 2.24 2.48
N VAL A 74 6.76 1.48 1.81
CA VAL A 74 6.49 0.92 0.48
C VAL A 74 6.73 -0.59 0.53
N PRO A 75 5.67 -1.41 0.54
CA PRO A 75 5.81 -2.86 0.44
C PRO A 75 6.22 -3.25 -0.98
N THR A 76 7.31 -4.01 -1.08
CA THR A 76 7.86 -4.53 -2.34
C THR A 76 7.98 -6.04 -2.27
N THR A 77 8.31 -6.70 -3.37
CA THR A 77 8.52 -8.15 -3.38
C THR A 77 9.73 -8.60 -2.57
N GLY A 78 10.78 -7.77 -2.47
CA GLY A 78 12.02 -8.12 -1.76
C GLY A 78 12.09 -7.62 -0.32
N ALA A 79 11.49 -6.47 -0.04
CA ALA A 79 11.57 -5.83 1.28
C ALA A 79 10.45 -4.81 1.52
N LEU A 80 10.22 -4.46 2.79
CA LEU A 80 9.47 -3.26 3.15
C LEU A 80 10.42 -2.06 3.24
N TYR A 81 10.31 -1.12 2.30
CA TYR A 81 11.10 0.11 2.35
C TYR A 81 10.46 1.13 3.28
N CYS A 82 11.29 1.83 4.05
CA CYS A 82 10.90 2.92 4.93
C CYS A 82 11.71 4.18 4.54
N VAL A 83 11.04 5.17 3.95
CA VAL A 83 11.64 6.42 3.49
C VAL A 83 11.25 7.54 4.46
N GLY A 84 12.24 8.25 4.98
CA GLY A 84 12.03 9.38 5.89
C GLY A 84 13.14 10.42 5.75
N VAL A 85 12.94 11.58 6.37
CA VAL A 85 13.96 12.62 6.43
C VAL A 85 15.01 12.25 7.47
N LYS A 86 16.30 12.37 7.12
CA LYS A 86 17.42 12.11 8.03
C LYS A 86 17.26 12.92 9.33
N GLY A 87 17.48 12.27 10.47
CA GLY A 87 17.30 12.89 11.79
C GLY A 87 15.89 12.80 12.38
N THR A 88 14.89 12.37 11.60
CA THR A 88 13.53 12.16 12.11
C THR A 88 13.47 10.92 12.99
N LYS A 89 13.14 11.12 14.29
CA LYS A 89 12.83 10.06 15.24
C LYS A 89 11.31 9.83 15.24
N PRO A 90 10.80 8.77 14.59
CA PRO A 90 9.38 8.45 14.68
C PRO A 90 9.07 8.08 16.12
N SER A 91 7.96 8.60 16.63
CA SER A 91 7.39 8.21 17.92
C SER A 91 6.03 7.61 17.66
N ALA A 92 5.70 6.53 18.36
CA ALA A 92 4.38 5.90 18.33
C ALA A 92 3.86 5.80 19.77
N ASP A 93 2.56 5.99 19.97
CA ASP A 93 1.94 5.74 21.26
C ASP A 93 2.05 4.25 21.62
N LYS A 94 1.96 3.93 22.91
CA LYS A 94 1.92 2.53 23.35
C LYS A 94 0.75 1.84 22.66
N ARG A 95 1.04 0.69 22.04
CA ARG A 95 -0.01 -0.17 21.48
C ARG A 95 -1.00 -0.50 22.60
N PRO A 96 -2.31 -0.26 22.42
CA PRO A 96 -3.30 -0.66 23.41
C PRO A 96 -3.25 -2.17 23.61
N GLU A 97 -3.57 -2.63 24.82
CA GLU A 97 -3.67 -4.07 25.09
C GLU A 97 -4.70 -4.69 24.14
N ALA A 98 -4.30 -5.78 23.47
CA ALA A 98 -5.23 -6.49 22.60
C ALA A 98 -6.40 -7.02 23.45
N PRO A 99 -7.65 -6.99 22.95
CA PRO A 99 -8.74 -7.68 23.61
C PRO A 99 -8.34 -9.14 23.81
N LYS A 100 -8.54 -9.69 25.01
CA LYS A 100 -8.35 -11.12 25.23
C LYS A 100 -9.35 -11.87 24.35
N GLU A 101 -8.85 -12.54 23.32
CA GLU A 101 -9.67 -13.42 22.49
C GLU A 101 -10.30 -14.49 23.39
N THR A 102 -11.63 -14.59 23.37
CA THR A 102 -12.31 -15.70 24.04
C THR A 102 -12.17 -16.91 23.11
N PRO A 103 -11.62 -18.05 23.58
CA PRO A 103 -11.56 -19.25 22.75
C PRO A 103 -12.95 -19.59 22.25
N VAL A 104 -13.07 -19.86 20.95
CA VAL A 104 -14.35 -20.30 20.36
C VAL A 104 -14.74 -21.60 21.06
N LYS A 105 -15.80 -21.56 21.88
CA LYS A 105 -16.25 -22.71 22.71
C LYS A 105 -16.60 -23.96 21.90
N ARG A 106 -16.84 -23.82 20.59
CA ARG A 106 -17.11 -24.94 19.69
C ARG A 106 -16.67 -24.61 18.27
N MET A 107 -15.74 -25.39 17.74
CA MET A 107 -15.34 -25.31 16.35
C MET A 107 -16.53 -25.76 15.47
N PRO A 108 -16.99 -24.95 14.50
CA PRO A 108 -18.04 -25.36 13.59
C PRO A 108 -17.63 -26.61 12.80
N ARG A 109 -18.58 -27.50 12.49
CA ARG A 109 -18.32 -28.80 11.84
C ARG A 109 -17.67 -28.69 10.45
N TRP A 110 -17.75 -27.52 9.82
CA TRP A 110 -17.10 -27.20 8.54
C TRP A 110 -15.66 -26.71 8.67
N LEU A 111 -15.17 -26.46 9.89
CA LEU A 111 -13.78 -26.10 10.19
C LEU A 111 -12.96 -27.27 10.78
N THR A 112 -13.59 -28.40 11.13
CA THR A 112 -12.84 -29.61 11.52
C THR A 112 -12.06 -30.16 10.32
N PRO A 113 -10.73 -30.29 10.40
CA PRO A 113 -9.95 -30.97 9.37
C PRO A 113 -10.55 -32.36 9.15
N ARG A 114 -10.96 -32.65 7.91
CA ARG A 114 -11.41 -33.98 7.53
C ARG A 114 -10.16 -34.86 7.52
N LEU A 115 -9.82 -35.45 8.67
CA LEU A 115 -8.77 -36.46 8.75
C LEU A 115 -9.16 -37.55 7.75
N TYR A 116 -8.44 -37.57 6.62
CA TYR A 116 -8.50 -38.64 5.64
C TYR A 116 -7.84 -39.84 6.32
N LEU A 117 -8.60 -40.58 7.12
CA LEU A 117 -8.20 -41.91 7.56
C LEU A 117 -8.23 -42.81 6.32
N SER A 118 -7.10 -42.89 5.60
CA SER A 118 -6.90 -44.01 4.69
C SER A 118 -6.81 -45.26 5.55
N ARG A 119 -7.84 -46.08 5.49
CA ARG A 119 -7.78 -47.46 5.99
C ARG A 119 -6.67 -48.16 5.19
N ALA A 120 -5.52 -48.36 5.82
CA ALA A 120 -4.58 -49.36 5.36
C ALA A 120 -5.25 -50.73 5.53
N SER A 121 -5.35 -51.47 4.43
CA SER A 121 -5.67 -52.91 4.39
C SER A 121 -4.36 -53.65 4.17
#